data_AF-A0AAU8PEQ5-F1
#
_entry.id   AF-A0AAU8PEQ5-F1
#
_cell.length_a   1.000
_cell.length_b   1.000
_cell.length_c   1.000
_cell.angle_alpha   90.00
_cell.angle_beta   90.00
_cell.angle_gamma   90.00
#
_symmetry.space_group_name_H-M   'P 1'
#
loop_
_entity.id
_entity.type
_entity.pdbx_description
1 polymer ?
#
loop_
_entity_poly.entity_id
_entity_poly.type
_entity_poly.pdbx_seq_one_letter_code
_entity_poly.pdbx_strand_id
1 'polypeptide(L)'
;MTFSKKLWMRAVSFVALRELIGLISEHPGGLRAKDIENLVRQERRLETKENRLPSRTTIYHYRNTLLHLGVLIRQKGCYLVNKKNPIVRALLAIISPGTSTLSSDERRLFSQLVIANEDCRHYFFNFFMPDRETYDLDEFISFGQRIAWKTYLSSQGRQVRLYNLDNDKVEYWLRTEDEFQAILYGIRYWARNELIILDEIFLEDKGGVMFPVRAEGTIPDLAISMALLKEVKDETLWTTLSVRDIAFKWGPRYRVPLKRIFGTLSAIRKAYQEYVVLIPTAEAFATITAESPGAEAYQLRSYLQEGGQYISHIRIHRKLKEVFQWGTLSRV
;
A
#
# COMPACT_ATOMS: atom_id res chain seq x y z
N MET A 1 32.00 7.25 -0.34
CA MET A 1 30.61 7.70 -0.45
C MET A 1 29.91 7.45 0.87
N THR A 2 29.85 8.47 1.72
CA THR A 2 29.06 8.51 2.95
C THR A 2 27.61 8.77 2.56
N PHE A 3 26.85 7.70 2.29
CA PHE A 3 25.39 7.81 2.22
C PHE A 3 24.91 8.44 3.53
N SER A 4 24.04 9.45 3.43
CA SER A 4 23.31 9.96 4.58
C SER A 4 22.68 8.75 5.29
N LYS A 5 23.18 8.43 6.49
CA LYS A 5 22.79 7.22 7.24
C LYS A 5 21.28 7.10 7.47
N LYS A 6 20.53 8.19 7.26
CA LYS A 6 19.12 8.33 7.60
C LYS A 6 18.13 8.07 6.46
N LEU A 7 18.53 8.21 5.18
CA LEU A 7 17.64 7.99 4.01
C LEU A 7 18.03 6.71 3.25
N TRP A 8 17.86 5.56 3.88
CA TRP A 8 18.31 4.26 3.37
C TRP A 8 17.23 3.44 2.67
N MET A 9 15.96 3.82 2.84
CA MET A 9 14.81 3.11 2.29
C MET A 9 14.86 3.14 0.76
N ARG A 10 14.67 2.01 0.09
CA ARG A 10 14.75 1.93 -1.38
C ARG A 10 13.69 0.95 -1.87
N ALA A 11 13.27 1.06 -3.12
CA ALA A 11 12.34 0.09 -3.71
C ALA A 11 12.92 -1.34 -3.57
N VAL A 12 12.24 -2.19 -2.79
CA VAL A 12 12.63 -3.59 -2.58
C VAL A 12 11.38 -4.47 -2.54
N SER A 13 11.54 -5.74 -2.93
CA SER A 13 10.49 -6.76 -2.83
C SER A 13 10.56 -7.42 -1.46
N PHE A 14 9.47 -7.40 -0.70
CA PHE A 14 9.43 -8.07 0.61
C PHE A 14 9.38 -9.61 0.47
N VAL A 15 8.89 -10.13 -0.65
CA VAL A 15 9.05 -11.54 -1.02
C VAL A 15 10.53 -11.89 -1.12
N ALA A 16 11.32 -11.05 -1.80
CA ALA A 16 12.76 -11.24 -1.88
C ALA A 16 13.46 -11.06 -0.52
N LEU A 17 12.98 -10.14 0.32
CA LEU A 17 13.49 -10.02 1.69
C LEU A 17 13.26 -11.32 2.49
N ARG A 18 12.07 -11.93 2.38
CA ARG A 18 11.77 -13.24 2.99
C ARG A 18 12.72 -14.32 2.50
N GLU A 19 12.91 -14.46 1.18
CA GLU A 19 13.84 -15.46 0.62
C GLU A 19 15.25 -15.29 1.17
N LEU A 20 15.72 -14.04 1.27
CA LEU A 20 17.04 -13.75 1.81
C LEU A 20 17.14 -14.06 3.32
N ILE A 21 16.07 -13.82 4.09
CA ILE A 21 16.01 -14.24 5.51
C ILE A 21 16.08 -15.76 5.61
N GLY A 22 15.30 -16.49 4.79
CA GLY A 22 15.30 -17.94 4.74
C GLY A 22 16.70 -18.49 4.46
N LEU A 23 17.33 -18.01 3.39
CA LEU A 23 18.70 -18.38 3.02
C LEU A 23 19.69 -18.16 4.18
N ILE A 24 19.71 -16.97 4.79
CA ILE A 24 20.65 -16.69 5.89
C ILE A 24 20.33 -17.53 7.13
N SER A 25 19.06 -17.87 7.37
CA SER A 25 18.64 -18.65 8.53
C SER A 25 19.15 -20.10 8.52
N GLU A 26 19.43 -20.65 7.34
CA GLU A 26 19.99 -21.99 7.12
C GLU A 26 21.48 -22.09 7.51
N HIS A 27 22.15 -20.95 7.74
CA HIS A 27 23.55 -20.87 8.13
C HIS A 27 23.71 -20.26 9.53
N PRO A 28 23.75 -21.08 10.62
CA PRO A 28 23.81 -20.58 12.00
C PRO A 28 25.01 -19.67 12.31
N GLY A 29 26.14 -19.86 11.63
CA GLY A 29 27.33 -19.01 11.75
C GLY A 29 27.23 -17.65 11.05
N GLY A 30 26.14 -17.41 10.32
CA GLY A 30 25.97 -16.28 9.43
C GLY A 30 26.75 -16.41 8.13
N LEU A 31 26.50 -15.46 7.23
CA LEU A 31 27.13 -15.41 5.91
C LEU A 31 27.80 -14.05 5.67
N ARG A 32 28.94 -14.01 4.97
CA ARG A 32 29.49 -12.73 4.51
C ARG A 32 28.72 -12.23 3.30
N ALA A 33 28.90 -10.95 2.98
CA ALA A 33 28.28 -10.33 1.82
C ALA A 33 28.53 -11.13 0.51
N LYS A 34 29.79 -11.51 0.27
CA LYS A 34 30.19 -12.26 -0.93
C LYS A 34 29.55 -13.65 -0.97
N ASP A 35 29.44 -14.32 0.18
CA ASP A 35 28.87 -15.66 0.27
C ASP A 35 27.38 -15.63 -0.04
N ILE A 36 26.65 -14.65 0.52
CA ILE A 36 25.25 -14.39 0.14
C ILE A 36 25.15 -14.22 -1.38
N GLU A 37 25.94 -13.33 -1.97
CA GLU A 37 25.86 -13.07 -3.43
C GLU A 37 26.12 -14.31 -4.28
N ASN A 38 27.04 -15.18 -3.84
CA ASN A 38 27.33 -16.44 -4.51
C ASN A 38 26.16 -17.42 -4.38
N LEU A 39 25.65 -17.64 -3.16
CA LEU A 39 24.54 -18.56 -2.90
C LEU A 39 23.28 -18.14 -3.64
N VAL A 40 22.95 -16.83 -3.63
CA VAL A 40 21.81 -16.29 -4.39
C VAL A 40 21.89 -16.62 -5.88
N ARG A 41 23.09 -16.56 -6.47
CA ARG A 41 23.30 -16.89 -7.89
C ARG A 41 23.27 -18.39 -8.16
N GLN A 42 23.81 -19.19 -7.23
CA GLN A 42 23.88 -20.65 -7.37
C GLN A 42 22.50 -21.30 -7.18
N GLU A 43 21.77 -20.90 -6.14
CA GLU A 43 20.50 -21.51 -5.76
C GLU A 43 19.31 -20.93 -6.53
N ARG A 44 19.48 -19.77 -7.19
CA ARG A 44 18.42 -19.03 -7.90
C ARG A 44 17.14 -18.78 -7.09
N ARG A 45 17.23 -18.82 -5.75
CA ARG A 45 16.07 -18.63 -4.84
C ARG A 45 15.52 -17.21 -4.83
N LEU A 46 16.32 -16.25 -5.28
CA LEU A 46 15.88 -14.86 -5.48
C LEU A 46 15.83 -14.59 -6.97
N GLU A 47 14.62 -14.46 -7.48
CA GLU A 47 14.38 -13.98 -8.83
C GLU A 47 13.62 -12.66 -8.79
N THR A 48 13.88 -11.83 -9.79
CA THR A 48 13.08 -10.62 -10.06
C THR A 48 11.73 -11.02 -10.66
N LYS A 49 10.80 -10.06 -10.79
CA LYS A 49 9.49 -10.29 -11.43
C LYS A 49 9.57 -10.80 -12.88
N GLU A 50 10.72 -10.65 -13.52
CA GLU A 50 11.00 -11.12 -14.90
C GLU A 50 11.75 -12.46 -14.93
N ASN A 51 11.80 -13.21 -13.82
CA ASN A 51 12.56 -14.45 -13.66
C ASN A 51 14.08 -14.28 -13.93
N ARG A 52 14.60 -13.07 -13.75
CA ARG A 52 16.04 -12.75 -13.84
C ARG A 52 16.67 -12.71 -12.46
N LEU A 53 17.96 -13.07 -12.38
CA LEU A 53 18.73 -12.93 -11.14
C LEU A 53 18.91 -11.45 -10.75
N PRO A 54 18.80 -11.10 -9.46
CA PRO A 54 18.98 -9.74 -9.00
C PRO A 54 20.42 -9.26 -9.21
N SER A 55 20.57 -7.96 -9.46
CA SER A 55 21.90 -7.32 -9.53
C SER A 55 22.59 -7.33 -8.16
N ARG A 56 23.92 -7.16 -8.14
CA ARG A 56 24.66 -7.01 -6.87
C ARG A 56 24.16 -5.83 -6.03
N THR A 57 23.82 -4.73 -6.69
CA THR A 57 23.24 -3.54 -6.06
C THR A 57 21.89 -3.83 -5.42
N THR A 58 21.03 -4.61 -6.10
CA THR A 58 19.75 -5.06 -5.55
C THR A 58 19.93 -5.92 -4.30
N ILE A 59 20.84 -6.90 -4.33
CA ILE A 59 21.16 -7.74 -3.16
C ILE A 59 21.71 -6.88 -2.01
N TYR A 60 22.53 -5.88 -2.32
CA TYR A 60 22.99 -4.91 -1.33
C TYR A 60 21.82 -4.17 -0.67
N HIS A 61 20.85 -3.66 -1.43
CA HIS A 61 19.68 -2.99 -0.87
C HIS A 61 18.79 -3.92 -0.02
N TYR A 62 18.66 -5.19 -0.39
CA TYR A 62 17.93 -6.17 0.42
C TYR A 62 18.62 -6.40 1.76
N ARG A 63 19.94 -6.66 1.76
CA ARG A 63 20.72 -6.80 3.00
C ARG A 63 20.66 -5.55 3.86
N ASN A 64 20.79 -4.37 3.25
CA ASN A 64 20.78 -3.10 3.97
C ASN A 64 19.41 -2.83 4.59
N THR A 65 18.33 -3.06 3.85
CA THR A 65 16.96 -2.93 4.35
C THR A 65 16.73 -3.83 5.56
N LEU A 66 17.11 -5.10 5.46
CA LEU A 66 16.95 -6.04 6.58
C LEU A 66 17.82 -5.68 7.79
N LEU A 67 19.01 -5.11 7.60
CA LEU A 67 19.83 -4.59 8.70
C LEU A 67 19.16 -3.42 9.41
N HIS A 68 18.69 -2.42 8.66
CA HIS A 68 18.07 -1.23 9.24
C HIS A 68 16.72 -1.55 9.91
N LEU A 69 15.96 -2.51 9.38
CA LEU A 69 14.76 -3.03 10.04
C LEU A 69 15.06 -3.90 11.27
N GLY A 70 16.34 -4.13 11.59
CA GLY A 70 16.76 -4.95 12.73
C GLY A 70 16.45 -6.45 12.56
N VAL A 71 16.17 -6.89 11.35
CA VAL A 71 15.93 -8.30 11.01
C VAL A 71 17.24 -9.05 10.89
N LEU A 72 18.26 -8.42 10.32
CA LEU A 72 19.62 -8.91 10.33
C LEU A 72 20.46 -8.10 11.34
N ILE A 73 21.51 -8.72 11.86
CA ILE A 73 22.59 -8.07 12.59
C ILE A 73 23.93 -8.41 11.93
N ARG A 74 24.92 -7.53 12.13
CA ARG A 74 26.31 -7.84 11.75
C ARG A 74 27.11 -8.26 12.98
N GLN A 75 27.74 -9.43 12.90
CA GLN A 75 28.67 -9.92 13.91
C GLN A 75 29.92 -10.47 13.22
N LYS A 76 31.10 -9.97 13.60
CA LYS A 76 32.40 -10.40 13.04
C LYS A 76 32.43 -10.41 11.49
N GLY A 77 31.77 -9.45 10.84
CA GLY A 77 31.70 -9.33 9.38
C GLY A 77 30.69 -10.23 8.67
N CYS A 78 29.96 -11.07 9.42
CA CYS A 78 28.87 -11.91 8.91
C CYS A 78 27.51 -11.29 9.22
N TYR A 79 26.54 -11.56 8.36
CA TYR A 79 25.12 -11.27 8.58
C TYR A 79 24.46 -12.47 9.24
N LEU A 80 23.72 -12.21 10.32
CA LEU A 80 22.92 -13.22 11.02
C LEU A 80 21.50 -12.72 11.19
N VAL A 81 20.53 -13.64 11.20
CA VAL A 81 19.15 -13.29 11.55
C VAL A 81 19.06 -12.95 13.03
N ASN A 82 18.44 -11.82 13.35
CA ASN A 82 18.29 -11.30 14.70
C ASN A 82 17.22 -12.05 15.48
N LYS A 83 17.52 -13.29 15.89
CA LYS A 83 16.63 -14.14 16.68
C LYS A 83 16.31 -13.59 18.08
N LYS A 84 16.90 -12.46 18.51
CA LYS A 84 16.54 -11.79 19.76
C LYS A 84 15.29 -10.92 19.61
N ASN A 85 15.04 -10.40 18.40
CA ASN A 85 13.84 -9.60 18.15
C ASN A 85 12.60 -10.54 18.11
N PRO A 86 11.56 -10.30 18.94
CA PRO A 86 10.39 -11.16 19.01
C PRO A 86 9.61 -11.23 17.68
N ILE A 87 9.51 -10.13 16.94
CA ILE A 87 8.81 -10.09 15.63
C ILE A 87 9.59 -10.92 14.61
N VAL A 88 10.92 -10.85 14.62
CA VAL A 88 11.78 -11.67 13.73
C VAL A 88 11.66 -13.16 14.06
N ARG A 89 11.59 -13.53 15.35
CA ARG A 89 11.33 -14.92 15.75
C ARG A 89 9.97 -15.42 15.25
N ALA A 90 8.92 -14.62 15.44
CA ALA A 90 7.60 -14.95 14.93
C ALA A 90 7.61 -15.12 13.40
N LEU A 91 8.33 -14.24 12.70
CA LEU A 91 8.46 -14.32 11.24
C LEU A 91 9.14 -15.62 10.82
N LEU A 92 10.29 -15.95 11.42
CA LEU A 92 11.01 -17.20 11.15
C LEU A 92 10.16 -18.47 11.37
N ALA A 93 9.23 -18.45 12.32
CA ALA A 93 8.36 -19.58 12.59
C ALA A 93 7.32 -19.84 11.49
N ILE A 94 7.06 -18.85 10.62
CA ILE A 94 6.00 -18.92 9.60
C ILE A 94 6.51 -18.70 8.17
N ILE A 95 7.79 -18.38 7.97
CA ILE A 95 8.29 -18.09 6.62
C ILE A 95 8.05 -19.29 5.71
N SER A 96 7.60 -19.03 4.49
CA SER A 96 7.43 -20.05 3.47
C SER A 96 8.26 -19.73 2.22
N PRO A 97 9.57 -20.11 2.21
CA PRO A 97 10.45 -19.87 1.07
C PRO A 97 9.93 -20.54 -0.20
N GLY A 98 10.18 -19.93 -1.35
CA GLY A 98 9.80 -20.41 -2.68
C GLY A 98 8.39 -20.00 -3.14
N THR A 99 7.58 -19.35 -2.30
CA THR A 99 6.25 -18.86 -2.69
C THR A 99 6.33 -17.51 -3.43
N SER A 100 5.49 -17.25 -4.43
CA SER A 100 5.58 -16.02 -5.22
C SER A 100 5.02 -14.77 -4.51
N THR A 101 4.33 -14.95 -3.38
CA THR A 101 3.65 -13.88 -2.63
C THR A 101 3.89 -14.05 -1.13
N LEU A 102 3.70 -12.97 -0.37
CA LEU A 102 3.69 -13.05 1.09
C LEU A 102 2.34 -13.54 1.58
N SER A 103 2.34 -14.37 2.62
CA SER A 103 1.13 -14.66 3.39
C SER A 103 0.66 -13.41 4.16
N SER A 104 -0.60 -13.42 4.62
CA SER A 104 -1.14 -12.33 5.44
C SER A 104 -0.33 -12.14 6.73
N ASP A 105 0.09 -13.22 7.38
CA ASP A 105 0.89 -13.14 8.60
C ASP A 105 2.32 -12.64 8.35
N GLU A 106 2.97 -13.07 7.27
CA GLU A 106 4.28 -12.52 6.89
C GLU A 106 4.19 -11.02 6.65
N ARG A 107 3.17 -10.58 5.91
CA ARG A 107 2.90 -9.17 5.63
C ARG A 107 2.66 -8.38 6.91
N ARG A 108 1.87 -8.91 7.84
CA ARG A 108 1.59 -8.28 9.14
C ARG A 108 2.88 -8.09 9.95
N LEU A 109 3.71 -9.12 10.08
CA LEU A 109 4.96 -9.04 10.85
C LEU A 109 5.99 -8.09 10.22
N PHE A 110 6.11 -8.09 8.89
CA PHE A 110 6.94 -7.09 8.20
C PHE A 110 6.43 -5.67 8.40
N SER A 111 5.10 -5.48 8.38
CA SER A 111 4.49 -4.18 8.65
C SER A 111 4.78 -3.68 10.06
N GLN A 112 4.74 -4.57 11.05
CA GLN A 112 5.13 -4.23 12.42
C GLN A 112 6.59 -3.79 12.51
N LEU A 113 7.52 -4.47 11.82
CA LEU A 113 8.94 -4.06 11.78
C LEU A 113 9.11 -2.67 11.14
N VAL A 114 8.37 -2.39 10.07
CA VAL A 114 8.44 -1.12 9.34
C VAL A 114 7.84 0.04 10.15
N ILE A 115 6.67 -0.15 10.77
CA ILE A 115 6.02 0.85 11.64
C ILE A 115 6.82 1.09 12.93
N ALA A 116 7.42 0.03 13.49
CA ALA A 116 8.24 0.13 14.70
C ALA A 116 9.64 0.73 14.44
N ASN A 117 10.05 0.92 13.18
CA ASN A 117 11.34 1.52 12.85
C ASN A 117 11.32 3.06 12.97
N GLU A 118 12.29 3.62 13.70
CA GLU A 118 12.38 5.05 14.00
C GLU A 118 12.55 5.93 12.74
N ASP A 119 13.43 5.55 11.83
CA ASP A 119 13.64 6.29 10.58
C ASP A 119 12.35 6.27 9.72
N CYS A 120 11.73 5.10 9.59
CA CYS A 120 10.47 4.97 8.85
C CYS A 120 9.35 5.84 9.45
N ARG A 121 9.24 5.90 10.78
CA ARG A 121 8.30 6.79 11.46
C ARG A 121 8.61 8.25 11.18
N HIS A 122 9.84 8.66 11.47
CA HIS A 122 10.25 10.05 11.35
C HIS A 122 10.04 10.60 9.93
N TYR A 123 10.45 9.85 8.90
CA TYR A 123 10.40 10.31 7.52
C TYR A 123 9.07 10.05 6.81
N PHE A 124 8.16 9.24 7.36
CA PHE A 124 6.93 8.89 6.65
C PHE A 124 5.70 8.66 7.53
N PHE A 125 5.75 7.75 8.51
CA PHE A 125 4.52 7.40 9.23
C PHE A 125 4.03 8.48 10.21
N ASN A 126 4.92 9.31 10.75
CA ASN A 126 4.53 10.41 11.65
C ASN A 126 3.69 11.49 10.96
N PHE A 127 3.74 11.58 9.62
CA PHE A 127 2.80 12.44 8.89
C PHE A 127 1.36 12.04 9.15
N PHE A 128 1.08 10.73 9.22
CA PHE A 128 -0.26 10.17 9.48
C PHE A 128 -0.65 10.23 10.97
N MET A 129 0.33 10.31 11.87
CA MET A 129 0.15 10.24 13.33
C MET A 129 0.86 11.41 14.02
N PRO A 130 0.57 12.68 13.68
CA PRO A 130 1.37 13.82 14.10
C PRO A 130 1.37 14.06 15.62
N ASP A 131 0.31 13.61 16.31
CA ASP A 131 0.14 13.81 17.75
C ASP A 131 0.67 12.63 18.59
N ARG A 132 1.39 11.68 17.98
CA ARG A 132 1.93 10.50 18.68
C ARG A 132 3.38 10.22 18.31
N GLU A 133 4.25 10.11 19.32
CA GLU A 133 5.67 9.79 19.13
C GLU A 133 5.92 8.30 18.86
N THR A 134 5.10 7.43 19.46
CA THR A 134 5.19 5.97 19.33
C THR A 134 3.80 5.38 19.14
N TYR A 135 3.71 4.38 18.26
CA TYR A 135 2.49 3.63 18.00
C TYR A 135 2.83 2.29 17.35
N ASP A 136 1.92 1.33 17.47
CA ASP A 136 2.02 0.06 16.76
C ASP A 136 1.23 0.06 15.44
N LEU A 137 1.21 -1.09 14.76
CA LEU A 137 0.51 -1.25 13.49
C LEU A 137 -1.01 -1.07 13.63
N ASP A 138 -1.62 -1.58 14.69
CA ASP A 138 -3.06 -1.53 14.90
C ASP A 138 -3.51 -0.10 15.20
N GLU A 139 -2.72 0.63 15.99
CA GLU A 139 -2.92 2.06 16.24
C GLU A 139 -2.75 2.89 14.98
N PHE A 140 -1.71 2.63 14.17
CA PHE A 140 -1.51 3.30 12.88
C PHE A 140 -2.72 3.12 11.95
N ILE A 141 -3.19 1.87 11.81
CA ILE A 141 -4.37 1.56 11.00
C ILE A 141 -5.61 2.25 11.54
N SER A 142 -5.82 2.25 12.86
CA SER A 142 -7.06 2.73 13.46
C SER A 142 -7.16 4.25 13.49
N PHE A 143 -6.05 4.93 13.79
CA PHE A 143 -6.02 6.37 14.07
C PHE A 143 -5.31 7.20 13.00
N GLY A 144 -4.55 6.60 12.08
CA GLY A 144 -3.78 7.34 11.09
C GLY A 144 -4.66 8.20 10.18
N GLN A 145 -4.22 9.43 9.97
CA GLN A 145 -4.90 10.47 9.20
C GLN A 145 -4.60 10.34 7.70
N ARG A 146 -5.23 11.17 6.87
CA ARG A 146 -5.06 11.11 5.41
C ARG A 146 -3.93 12.03 4.99
N ILE A 147 -3.01 11.52 4.18
CA ILE A 147 -1.87 12.29 3.68
C ILE A 147 -1.96 12.42 2.18
N ALA A 148 -1.90 13.65 1.69
CA ALA A 148 -1.83 13.92 0.27
C ALA A 148 -0.38 14.18 -0.16
N TRP A 149 -0.05 13.81 -1.40
CA TRP A 149 1.16 14.26 -2.07
C TRP A 149 0.89 14.76 -3.47
N LYS A 150 1.60 15.82 -3.85
CA LYS A 150 1.46 16.44 -5.17
C LYS A 150 2.82 16.87 -5.70
N THR A 151 3.06 16.53 -6.96
CA THR A 151 4.28 16.93 -7.68
C THR A 151 4.09 18.34 -8.24
N TYR A 152 5.12 19.16 -8.08
CA TYR A 152 5.23 20.49 -8.68
C TYR A 152 6.51 20.53 -9.51
N LEU A 153 6.39 21.00 -10.75
CA LEU A 153 7.53 21.25 -11.62
C LEU A 153 7.82 22.75 -11.57
N SER A 154 9.07 23.10 -11.27
CA SER A 154 9.53 24.49 -11.19
C SER A 154 10.86 24.64 -11.93
N SER A 155 11.34 25.88 -12.07
CA SER A 155 12.68 26.16 -12.60
C SER A 155 13.81 25.52 -11.77
N GLN A 156 13.54 25.21 -10.49
CA GLN A 156 14.47 24.51 -9.58
C GLN A 156 14.38 22.98 -9.69
N GLY A 157 13.60 22.45 -10.65
CA GLY A 157 13.35 21.03 -10.83
C GLY A 157 12.08 20.53 -10.16
N ARG A 158 12.00 19.21 -10.03
CA ARG A 158 10.86 18.50 -9.43
C ARG A 158 10.84 18.71 -7.92
N GLN A 159 9.69 19.07 -7.38
CA GLN A 159 9.42 19.09 -5.95
C GLN A 159 8.15 18.29 -5.66
N VAL A 160 8.07 17.65 -4.50
CA VAL A 160 6.85 16.95 -4.08
C VAL A 160 6.46 17.43 -2.70
N ARG A 161 5.25 17.99 -2.59
CA ARG A 161 4.64 18.35 -1.31
C ARG A 161 3.98 17.12 -0.73
N LEU A 162 4.29 16.78 0.51
CA LEU A 162 3.55 15.86 1.37
C LEU A 162 2.83 16.70 2.42
N TYR A 163 1.53 16.52 2.60
CA TYR A 163 0.77 17.32 3.55
C TYR A 163 -0.41 16.53 4.11
N ASN A 164 -0.70 16.75 5.39
CA ASN A 164 -1.80 16.10 6.07
C ASN A 164 -3.11 16.84 5.79
N LEU A 165 -4.14 16.10 5.37
CA LEU A 165 -5.46 16.66 5.03
C LEU A 165 -6.32 16.96 6.26
N ASP A 166 -5.97 16.36 7.40
CA ASP A 166 -6.66 16.49 8.67
C ASP A 166 -5.92 17.44 9.65
N ASN A 167 -4.69 17.84 9.31
CA ASN A 167 -3.87 18.80 10.09
C ASN A 167 -3.00 19.65 9.16
N ASP A 168 -3.39 20.90 8.94
CA ASP A 168 -2.75 21.84 8.01
C ASP A 168 -1.33 22.29 8.43
N LYS A 169 -0.95 22.06 9.69
CA LYS A 169 0.39 22.38 10.21
C LYS A 169 1.44 21.33 9.86
N VAL A 170 1.02 20.18 9.34
CA VAL A 170 1.89 19.03 9.08
C VAL A 170 2.13 18.92 7.58
N GLU A 171 3.24 19.48 7.13
CA GLU A 171 3.70 19.37 5.75
C GLU A 171 5.21 19.21 5.62
N TYR A 172 5.64 18.64 4.49
CA TYR A 172 7.04 18.49 4.14
C TYR A 172 7.23 18.54 2.63
N TRP A 173 8.36 19.11 2.20
CA TRP A 173 8.71 19.26 0.80
C TRP A 173 9.90 18.39 0.46
N LEU A 174 9.67 17.38 -0.38
CA LEU A 174 10.73 16.57 -0.97
C LEU A 174 11.36 17.34 -2.14
N ARG A 175 12.68 17.51 -2.10
CA ARG A 175 13.42 18.34 -3.06
C ARG A 175 14.62 17.62 -3.68
N THR A 176 15.07 16.52 -3.09
CA THR A 176 16.27 15.80 -3.52
C THR A 176 15.95 14.40 -4.03
N GLU A 177 16.81 13.87 -4.90
CA GLU A 177 16.65 12.51 -5.43
C GLU A 177 16.66 11.45 -4.32
N ASP A 178 17.54 11.60 -3.32
CA ASP A 178 17.58 10.68 -2.18
C ASP A 178 16.27 10.66 -1.37
N GLU A 179 15.61 11.82 -1.22
CA GLU A 179 14.29 11.90 -0.58
C GLU A 179 13.20 11.24 -1.43
N PHE A 180 13.19 11.48 -2.75
CA PHE A 180 12.24 10.82 -3.65
C PHE A 180 12.41 9.29 -3.61
N GLN A 181 13.65 8.82 -3.67
CA GLN A 181 13.98 7.40 -3.60
C GLN A 181 13.63 6.77 -2.25
N ALA A 182 13.84 7.49 -1.15
CA ALA A 182 13.58 6.96 0.19
C ALA A 182 12.10 6.98 0.58
N ILE A 183 11.40 8.06 0.27
CA ILE A 183 10.05 8.29 0.76
C ILE A 183 9.02 7.82 -0.26
N LEU A 184 9.05 8.33 -1.50
CA LEU A 184 8.03 7.99 -2.51
C LEU A 184 8.22 6.61 -3.14
N TYR A 185 9.46 6.30 -3.52
CA TYR A 185 9.80 5.02 -4.16
C TYR A 185 10.29 3.95 -3.16
N GLY A 186 10.55 4.35 -1.91
CA GLY A 186 10.91 3.47 -0.81
C GLY A 186 9.70 3.17 0.08
N ILE A 187 9.56 3.89 1.20
CA ILE A 187 8.56 3.54 2.23
C ILE A 187 7.13 3.59 1.71
N ARG A 188 6.74 4.62 0.95
CA ARG A 188 5.39 4.69 0.36
C ARG A 188 5.11 3.48 -0.53
N TYR A 189 6.07 3.10 -1.38
CA TYR A 189 5.98 1.90 -2.21
C TYR A 189 5.83 0.65 -1.33
N TRP A 190 6.64 0.48 -0.29
CA TRP A 190 6.52 -0.67 0.61
C TRP A 190 5.14 -0.74 1.26
N ALA A 191 4.72 0.35 1.90
CA ALA A 191 3.48 0.43 2.66
C ALA A 191 2.24 0.16 1.80
N ARG A 192 2.25 0.62 0.54
CA ARG A 192 1.14 0.45 -0.40
C ARG A 192 1.18 -0.87 -1.18
N ASN A 193 2.32 -1.19 -1.78
CA ASN A 193 2.42 -2.23 -2.80
C ASN A 193 2.90 -3.58 -2.27
N GLU A 194 3.78 -3.58 -1.26
CA GLU A 194 4.34 -4.82 -0.70
C GLU A 194 3.56 -5.26 0.56
N LEU A 195 3.26 -4.29 1.43
CA LEU A 195 2.69 -4.49 2.75
C LEU A 195 1.19 -4.21 2.85
N ILE A 196 0.63 -3.47 1.90
CA ILE A 196 -0.82 -3.16 1.81
C ILE A 196 -1.40 -2.66 3.15
N ILE A 197 -0.64 -1.84 3.86
CA ILE A 197 -1.08 -1.12 5.07
C ILE A 197 -1.50 0.33 4.75
N LEU A 198 -1.23 0.76 3.51
CA LEU A 198 -1.77 1.97 2.91
C LEU A 198 -2.50 1.61 1.61
N ASP A 199 -3.57 2.34 1.33
CA ASP A 199 -4.08 2.47 -0.03
C ASP A 199 -4.17 3.94 -0.42
N GLU A 200 -4.46 4.20 -1.68
CA GLU A 200 -4.26 5.50 -2.28
C GLU A 200 -5.18 5.75 -3.47
N ILE A 201 -5.77 6.95 -3.48
CA ILE A 201 -6.63 7.47 -4.54
C ILE A 201 -6.05 8.76 -5.11
N PHE A 202 -6.21 9.00 -6.41
CA PHE A 202 -5.84 10.27 -7.04
C PHE A 202 -7.02 11.24 -7.10
N LEU A 203 -6.76 12.50 -6.76
CA LEU A 203 -7.67 13.65 -6.87
C LEU A 203 -6.92 14.82 -7.53
N GLU A 204 -7.48 15.47 -8.55
CA GLU A 204 -6.78 16.47 -9.38
C GLU A 204 -6.30 17.66 -8.54
N ASP A 205 -7.15 18.12 -7.62
CA ASP A 205 -6.86 19.24 -6.74
C ASP A 205 -5.82 18.87 -5.67
N LYS A 206 -5.85 17.64 -5.14
CA LYS A 206 -5.01 17.20 -4.02
C LYS A 206 -3.75 16.41 -4.40
N GLY A 207 -3.71 15.83 -5.59
CA GLY A 207 -2.74 14.81 -5.99
C GLY A 207 -3.12 13.43 -5.47
N GLY A 208 -2.12 12.65 -5.05
CA GLY A 208 -2.32 11.32 -4.47
C GLY A 208 -2.67 11.38 -3.00
N VAL A 209 -3.85 10.91 -2.61
CA VAL A 209 -4.29 10.81 -1.22
C VAL A 209 -4.11 9.40 -0.70
N MET A 210 -3.22 9.25 0.27
CA MET A 210 -2.89 8.02 0.98
C MET A 210 -3.67 7.93 2.29
N PHE A 211 -4.08 6.72 2.66
CA PHE A 211 -4.75 6.46 3.92
C PHE A 211 -4.46 5.03 4.44
N PRO A 212 -4.41 4.83 5.77
CA PRO A 212 -4.22 3.51 6.36
C PRO A 212 -5.39 2.57 6.09
N VAL A 213 -5.07 1.30 5.83
CA VAL A 213 -6.04 0.24 5.53
C VAL A 213 -5.68 -1.08 6.18
N ARG A 214 -6.70 -1.91 6.42
CA ARG A 214 -6.58 -3.33 6.75
C ARG A 214 -6.64 -4.14 5.46
N ALA A 215 -5.55 -4.84 5.15
CA ALA A 215 -5.46 -5.66 3.95
C ALA A 215 -6.49 -6.80 3.94
N GLU A 216 -6.78 -7.36 5.12
CA GLU A 216 -7.65 -8.51 5.34
C GLU A 216 -9.14 -8.13 5.34
N GLY A 217 -9.97 -9.01 4.82
CA GLY A 217 -11.43 -8.88 4.78
C GLY A 217 -12.03 -9.47 3.52
N THR A 218 -13.36 -9.56 3.49
CA THR A 218 -14.10 -10.19 2.40
C THR A 218 -14.53 -9.18 1.35
N ILE A 219 -14.73 -9.67 0.13
CA ILE A 219 -15.53 -9.01 -0.90
C ILE A 219 -16.70 -9.97 -1.17
N PRO A 220 -17.96 -9.55 -1.04
CA PRO A 220 -18.41 -8.22 -0.64
C PRO A 220 -18.15 -7.91 0.84
N ASP A 221 -18.11 -6.62 1.19
CA ASP A 221 -17.92 -6.10 2.55
C ASP A 221 -19.23 -5.51 3.09
N LEU A 222 -19.69 -6.02 4.23
CA LEU A 222 -20.98 -5.63 4.83
C LEU A 222 -21.01 -4.17 5.24
N ALA A 223 -19.92 -3.64 5.79
CA ALA A 223 -19.87 -2.24 6.23
C ALA A 223 -20.02 -1.29 5.03
N ILE A 224 -19.40 -1.65 3.91
CA ILE A 224 -19.49 -0.90 2.65
C ILE A 224 -20.89 -1.01 2.05
N SER A 225 -21.50 -2.19 2.03
CA SER A 225 -22.89 -2.34 1.58
C SER A 225 -23.87 -1.52 2.41
N MET A 226 -23.73 -1.55 3.74
CA MET A 226 -24.58 -0.77 4.64
C MET A 226 -24.33 0.75 4.50
N ALA A 227 -23.09 1.17 4.24
CA ALA A 227 -22.77 2.56 3.94
C ALA A 227 -23.46 3.04 2.67
N LEU A 228 -23.45 2.21 1.62
CA LEU A 228 -24.14 2.49 0.36
C LEU A 228 -25.64 2.70 0.56
N LEU A 229 -26.30 1.80 1.29
CA LEU A 229 -27.74 1.92 1.57
C LEU A 229 -28.07 3.18 2.38
N LYS A 230 -27.17 3.62 3.26
CA LYS A 230 -27.35 4.87 4.03
C LYS A 230 -27.26 6.13 3.17
N GLU A 231 -26.47 6.11 2.09
CA GLU A 231 -26.40 7.25 1.16
C GLU A 231 -27.65 7.38 0.28
N VAL A 232 -28.42 6.30 0.11
CA VAL A 232 -29.64 6.33 -0.70
C VAL A 232 -30.71 7.19 -0.02
N LYS A 233 -31.15 8.24 -0.71
CA LYS A 233 -32.14 9.22 -0.23
C LYS A 233 -33.57 8.75 -0.47
N ASP A 234 -34.44 8.85 0.53
CA ASP A 234 -35.82 8.34 0.46
C ASP A 234 -36.73 9.25 -0.39
N GLU A 235 -36.42 10.54 -0.41
CA GLU A 235 -37.12 11.59 -1.15
C GLU A 235 -36.85 11.57 -2.66
N THR A 236 -35.80 10.86 -3.12
CA THR A 236 -35.46 10.77 -4.54
C THR A 236 -35.65 9.37 -5.08
N LEU A 237 -36.13 9.23 -6.32
CA LEU A 237 -36.24 7.91 -6.96
C LEU A 237 -34.86 7.25 -7.16
N TRP A 238 -33.89 8.07 -7.57
CA TRP A 238 -32.52 7.66 -7.83
C TRP A 238 -31.55 8.58 -7.09
N THR A 239 -30.64 8.00 -6.32
CA THR A 239 -29.49 8.69 -5.74
C THR A 239 -28.27 8.49 -6.64
N THR A 240 -27.62 9.58 -7.05
CA THR A 240 -26.36 9.53 -7.82
C THR A 240 -25.18 9.79 -6.89
N LEU A 241 -24.19 8.90 -6.91
CA LEU A 241 -22.97 9.00 -6.11
C LEU A 241 -21.73 8.94 -7.00
N SER A 242 -20.76 9.83 -6.76
CA SER A 242 -19.44 9.76 -7.37
C SER A 242 -18.65 8.59 -6.77
N VAL A 243 -18.09 7.73 -7.63
CA VAL A 243 -17.26 6.59 -7.22
C VAL A 243 -15.99 7.07 -6.51
N ARG A 244 -15.42 8.19 -6.95
CA ARG A 244 -14.22 8.78 -6.36
C ARG A 244 -14.51 9.38 -4.99
N ASP A 245 -15.66 10.02 -4.82
CA ASP A 245 -16.08 10.55 -3.52
C ASP A 245 -16.36 9.43 -2.51
N ILE A 246 -17.00 8.36 -2.98
CA ILE A 246 -17.20 7.13 -2.20
C ILE A 246 -15.83 6.62 -1.73
N ALA A 247 -14.90 6.40 -2.64
CA ALA A 247 -13.57 5.88 -2.31
C ALA A 247 -12.80 6.78 -1.33
N PHE A 248 -12.79 8.10 -1.58
CA PHE A 248 -12.13 9.10 -0.73
C PHE A 248 -12.72 9.17 0.67
N LYS A 249 -14.05 9.04 0.82
CA LYS A 249 -14.73 9.09 2.12
C LYS A 249 -14.63 7.75 2.86
N TRP A 250 -14.89 6.66 2.16
CA TRP A 250 -15.10 5.35 2.79
C TRP A 250 -13.80 4.60 3.04
N GLY A 251 -12.79 4.72 2.18
CA GLY A 251 -11.49 4.04 2.38
C GLY A 251 -10.88 4.39 3.74
N PRO A 252 -10.66 5.67 4.05
CA PRO A 252 -10.18 6.11 5.35
C PRO A 252 -11.16 5.82 6.50
N ARG A 253 -12.47 6.02 6.30
CA ARG A 253 -13.48 5.85 7.37
C ARG A 253 -13.60 4.41 7.85
N TYR A 254 -13.60 3.46 6.92
CA TYR A 254 -13.77 2.03 7.22
C TYR A 254 -12.43 1.27 7.27
N ARG A 255 -11.31 1.94 7.00
CA ARG A 255 -9.96 1.36 6.93
C ARG A 255 -9.89 0.20 5.95
N VAL A 256 -10.50 0.34 4.78
CA VAL A 256 -10.53 -0.70 3.74
C VAL A 256 -9.85 -0.22 2.45
N PRO A 257 -9.18 -1.11 1.71
CA PRO A 257 -8.59 -0.77 0.42
C PRO A 257 -9.66 -0.52 -0.64
N LEU A 258 -9.31 0.27 -1.65
CA LEU A 258 -10.14 0.59 -2.82
C LEU A 258 -10.66 -0.67 -3.52
N LYS A 259 -9.80 -1.70 -3.63
CA LYS A 259 -10.19 -3.01 -4.20
C LYS A 259 -11.43 -3.58 -3.51
N ARG A 260 -11.55 -3.41 -2.19
CA ARG A 260 -12.70 -3.93 -1.42
C ARG A 260 -13.94 -3.08 -1.62
N ILE A 261 -13.79 -1.77 -1.66
CA ILE A 261 -14.88 -0.84 -1.97
C ILE A 261 -15.44 -1.16 -3.36
N PHE A 262 -14.60 -1.12 -4.39
CA PHE A 262 -15.00 -1.35 -5.77
C PHE A 262 -15.52 -2.76 -6.00
N GLY A 263 -14.85 -3.79 -5.45
CA GLY A 263 -15.35 -5.16 -5.53
C GLY A 263 -16.73 -5.33 -4.89
N THR A 264 -17.01 -4.65 -3.78
CA THR A 264 -18.33 -4.66 -3.14
C THR A 264 -19.38 -3.95 -3.99
N LEU A 265 -19.05 -2.79 -4.57
CA LEU A 265 -19.94 -2.07 -5.48
C LEU A 265 -20.28 -2.91 -6.73
N SER A 266 -19.29 -3.59 -7.32
CA SER A 266 -19.51 -4.53 -8.43
C SER A 266 -20.39 -5.71 -8.01
N ALA A 267 -20.16 -6.32 -6.84
CA ALA A 267 -21.00 -7.42 -6.35
C ALA A 267 -22.46 -6.99 -6.18
N ILE A 268 -22.69 -5.80 -5.61
CA ILE A 268 -24.04 -5.23 -5.47
C ILE A 268 -24.66 -4.97 -6.85
N ARG A 269 -23.91 -4.37 -7.79
CA ARG A 269 -24.39 -4.14 -9.15
C ARG A 269 -24.77 -5.43 -9.87
N LYS A 270 -24.01 -6.51 -9.69
CA LYS A 270 -24.28 -7.81 -10.32
C LYS A 270 -25.54 -8.46 -9.75
N ALA A 271 -25.72 -8.39 -8.43
CA ALA A 271 -26.89 -8.95 -7.75
C ALA A 271 -28.18 -8.14 -7.99
N TYR A 272 -28.07 -6.82 -8.12
CA TYR A 272 -29.21 -5.89 -8.17
C TYR A 272 -29.20 -5.02 -9.43
N GLN A 273 -29.14 -5.65 -10.60
CA GLN A 273 -28.93 -4.96 -11.88
C GLN A 273 -30.01 -3.91 -12.21
N GLU A 274 -31.25 -4.18 -11.79
CA GLU A 274 -32.40 -3.27 -12.00
C GLU A 274 -32.37 -2.04 -11.10
N TYR A 275 -31.65 -2.11 -9.97
CA TYR A 275 -31.64 -1.07 -8.93
C TYR A 275 -30.34 -0.29 -8.90
N VAL A 276 -29.32 -0.71 -9.66
CA VAL A 276 -28.01 -0.08 -9.70
C VAL A 276 -27.59 0.14 -11.15
N VAL A 277 -27.41 1.39 -11.52
CA VAL A 277 -26.95 1.79 -12.86
C VAL A 277 -25.56 2.39 -12.74
N LEU A 278 -24.65 1.97 -13.61
CA LEU A 278 -23.29 2.50 -13.68
C LEU A 278 -23.23 3.58 -14.76
N ILE A 279 -22.58 4.70 -14.45
CA ILE A 279 -22.35 5.79 -15.41
C ILE A 279 -20.87 5.75 -15.81
N PRO A 280 -20.56 5.30 -17.03
CA PRO A 280 -19.19 5.24 -17.50
C PRO A 280 -18.61 6.63 -17.73
N THR A 281 -17.30 6.70 -17.82
CA THR A 281 -16.54 7.86 -18.29
C THR A 281 -15.48 7.38 -19.28
N ALA A 282 -15.12 8.26 -20.22
CA ALA A 282 -14.04 7.98 -21.15
C ALA A 282 -12.70 7.97 -20.42
N GLU A 283 -11.82 7.02 -20.76
CA GLU A 283 -10.47 6.94 -20.21
C GLU A 283 -9.71 8.25 -20.38
N ALA A 284 -9.73 8.85 -21.57
CA ALA A 284 -9.09 10.14 -21.85
C ALA A 284 -9.58 11.30 -20.96
N PHE A 285 -10.83 11.25 -20.49
CA PHE A 285 -11.34 12.25 -19.55
C PHE A 285 -10.86 11.96 -18.13
N ALA A 286 -10.86 10.68 -17.74
CA ALA A 286 -10.37 10.23 -16.43
C ALA A 286 -8.85 10.44 -16.27
N THR A 287 -8.09 10.56 -17.37
CA THR A 287 -6.64 10.73 -17.39
C THR A 287 -6.16 12.05 -17.97
N ILE A 288 -7.04 13.05 -18.14
CA ILE A 288 -6.71 14.29 -18.87
C ILE A 288 -5.50 15.06 -18.29
N THR A 289 -5.16 14.83 -17.03
CA THR A 289 -4.02 15.48 -16.35
C THR A 289 -2.77 14.58 -16.27
N ALA A 290 -2.81 13.38 -16.86
CA ALA A 290 -1.70 12.44 -16.83
C ALA A 290 -0.67 12.79 -17.90
N GLU A 291 0.60 12.89 -17.48
CA GLU A 291 1.73 13.21 -18.37
C GLU A 291 2.52 11.97 -18.81
N SER A 292 2.09 10.77 -18.40
CA SER A 292 2.75 9.51 -18.74
C SER A 292 1.83 8.30 -18.55
N PRO A 293 2.10 7.15 -19.18
CA PRO A 293 1.31 5.92 -18.97
C PRO A 293 1.26 5.45 -17.51
N GLY A 294 2.34 5.67 -16.75
CA GLY A 294 2.37 5.37 -15.32
C GLY A 294 1.44 6.29 -14.51
N ALA A 295 1.34 7.55 -14.90
CA ALA A 295 0.39 8.50 -14.31
C ALA A 295 -1.04 8.13 -14.69
N GLU A 296 -1.31 7.77 -15.94
CA GLU A 296 -2.64 7.32 -16.40
C GLU A 296 -3.14 6.14 -15.57
N ALA A 297 -2.35 5.07 -15.48
CA ALA A 297 -2.69 3.89 -14.68
C ALA A 297 -2.96 4.23 -13.20
N TYR A 298 -2.22 5.21 -12.67
CA TYR A 298 -2.41 5.67 -11.30
C TYR A 298 -3.70 6.49 -11.13
N GLN A 299 -4.04 7.37 -12.08
CA GLN A 299 -5.31 8.12 -12.06
C GLN A 299 -6.52 7.18 -12.18
N LEU A 300 -6.46 6.22 -13.11
CA LEU A 300 -7.51 5.25 -13.39
C LEU A 300 -7.83 4.32 -12.22
N ARG A 301 -6.87 4.07 -11.32
CA ARG A 301 -7.11 3.33 -10.06
C ARG A 301 -8.19 3.98 -9.20
N SER A 302 -8.46 5.27 -9.36
CA SER A 302 -9.49 5.99 -8.60
C SER A 302 -10.91 5.65 -9.05
N TYR A 303 -11.05 4.92 -10.15
CA TYR A 303 -12.33 4.57 -10.76
C TYR A 303 -12.61 3.08 -10.58
N LEU A 304 -13.89 2.74 -10.48
CA LEU A 304 -14.35 1.36 -10.61
C LEU A 304 -14.24 0.95 -12.08
N GLN A 305 -13.74 -0.25 -12.36
CA GLN A 305 -13.72 -0.81 -13.70
C GLN A 305 -14.76 -1.94 -13.81
N GLU A 306 -15.67 -1.83 -14.77
CA GLU A 306 -16.69 -2.86 -15.05
C GLU A 306 -16.83 -3.03 -16.57
N GLY A 307 -16.75 -4.27 -17.07
CA GLY A 307 -16.92 -4.55 -18.50
C GLY A 307 -15.93 -3.82 -19.43
N GLY A 308 -14.72 -3.52 -18.95
CA GLY A 308 -13.71 -2.76 -19.70
C GLY A 308 -13.91 -1.24 -19.70
N GLN A 309 -14.92 -0.72 -19.00
CA GLN A 309 -15.19 0.71 -18.88
C GLN A 309 -14.84 1.22 -17.48
N TYR A 310 -14.42 2.49 -17.39
CA TYR A 310 -14.24 3.20 -16.13
C TYR A 310 -15.54 3.87 -15.71
N ILE A 311 -15.92 3.69 -14.45
CA ILE A 311 -17.19 4.16 -13.91
C ILE A 311 -16.93 5.39 -13.04
N SER A 312 -17.52 6.52 -13.44
CA SER A 312 -17.41 7.78 -12.69
C SER A 312 -18.44 7.89 -11.58
N HIS A 313 -19.66 7.43 -11.84
CA HIS A 313 -20.79 7.53 -10.91
C HIS A 313 -21.61 6.25 -10.91
N ILE A 314 -22.29 6.02 -9.79
CA ILE A 314 -23.32 5.00 -9.65
C ILE A 314 -24.66 5.68 -9.33
N ARG A 315 -25.73 5.21 -9.96
CA ARG A 315 -27.11 5.58 -9.63
C ARG A 315 -27.78 4.42 -8.95
N ILE A 316 -28.42 4.71 -7.83
CA ILE A 316 -29.01 3.69 -6.97
C ILE A 316 -30.47 4.03 -6.76
N HIS A 317 -31.34 3.08 -7.10
CA HIS A 317 -32.77 3.23 -6.93
C HIS A 317 -33.14 3.08 -5.46
N ARG A 318 -34.06 3.91 -4.95
CA ARG A 318 -34.47 3.88 -3.52
C ARG A 318 -34.95 2.51 -3.03
N LYS A 319 -35.66 1.77 -3.90
CA LYS A 319 -36.14 0.40 -3.62
C LYS A 319 -35.03 -0.59 -3.28
N LEU A 320 -33.75 -0.30 -3.59
CA LEU A 320 -32.65 -1.14 -3.16
C LEU A 320 -32.68 -1.36 -1.63
N LYS A 321 -33.06 -0.35 -0.84
CA LYS A 321 -33.22 -0.50 0.62
C LYS A 321 -34.22 -1.58 1.03
N GLU A 322 -35.26 -1.78 0.24
CA GLU A 322 -36.35 -2.73 0.52
C GLU A 322 -35.98 -4.15 0.09
N VAL A 323 -35.29 -4.29 -1.05
CA VAL A 323 -34.98 -5.59 -1.66
C VAL A 323 -33.60 -6.13 -1.30
N PHE A 324 -32.76 -5.32 -0.65
CA PHE A 324 -31.39 -5.73 -0.30
C PHE A 324 -31.40 -6.87 0.72
N GLN A 325 -30.65 -7.92 0.39
CA GLN A 325 -30.48 -9.12 1.21
C GLN A 325 -29.02 -9.52 1.18
N TRP A 326 -28.35 -9.47 2.32
CA TRP A 326 -26.91 -9.75 2.42
C TRP A 326 -26.53 -11.14 1.87
N GLY A 327 -27.35 -12.16 2.15
CA GLY A 327 -27.11 -13.53 1.68
C GLY A 327 -27.11 -13.69 0.16
N THR A 328 -27.69 -12.74 -0.58
CA THR A 328 -27.67 -12.73 -2.05
C THR A 328 -26.30 -12.35 -2.59
N LEU A 329 -25.55 -11.50 -1.86
CA LEU A 329 -24.22 -11.06 -2.28
C LEU A 329 -23.14 -12.13 -2.12
N SER A 330 -23.34 -13.12 -1.24
CA SER A 330 -22.37 -14.20 -1.01
C SER A 330 -22.44 -15.32 -2.05
N ARG A 331 -23.37 -15.25 -3.01
CA ARG A 331 -23.61 -16.25 -4.07
C ARG A 331 -23.16 -15.78 -5.45
N VAL A 332 -22.64 -14.56 -5.55
CA VAL A 332 -22.16 -13.87 -6.77
C VAL A 332 -20.67 -13.62 -6.63
#